data_AF-A0A538NQB5-F1
#
_entry.id   AF-A0A538NQB5-F1
#
_cell.length_a   1.000
_cell.length_b   1.000
_cell.length_c   1.000
_cell.angle_alpha   90.00
_cell.angle_beta   90.00
_cell.angle_gamma   90.00
#
_symmetry.space_group_name_H-M   'P 1'
#
loop_
_entity.id
_entity.type
_entity.pdbx_description
1 polymer ?
#
loop_
_entity_poly.entity_id
_entity_poly.type
_entity_poly.pdbx_seq_one_letter_code
_entity_poly.pdbx_strand_id
1 'polypeptide(L)'
;MNSLLPNHISLDLLLRAAALAQLAVAFLNLFLIRIMKWKPDLDRAPLLIREVFRIHVVFISITLSIFAALTWRFAHEIARAGSPLAIWLAVAIGLFWFVRSI
;
A
#
# COMPACT_ATOMS: atom_id res chain seq x y z
N MET A 1 -33.59 -2.82 -15.38
CA MET A 1 -32.64 -1.96 -14.65
C MET A 1 -32.07 -2.65 -13.39
N ASN A 2 -31.68 -3.93 -13.47
CA ASN A 2 -31.28 -4.74 -12.29
C ASN A 2 -29.93 -5.43 -12.48
N SER A 3 -28.85 -4.68 -12.75
CA SER A 3 -27.49 -5.24 -12.86
C SER A 3 -26.45 -4.59 -11.90
N LEU A 4 -26.88 -3.74 -10.96
CA LEU A 4 -25.96 -2.97 -10.11
C LEU A 4 -25.56 -3.65 -8.78
N LEU A 5 -26.19 -4.74 -8.39
CA LEU A 5 -25.93 -5.41 -7.10
C LEU A 5 -24.73 -6.40 -7.07
N PRO A 6 -24.29 -7.07 -8.16
CA PRO A 6 -23.14 -7.98 -8.10
C PRO A 6 -21.79 -7.25 -7.98
N ASN A 7 -21.69 -6.03 -8.53
CA ASN A 7 -20.40 -5.34 -8.68
C ASN A 7 -19.81 -4.86 -7.36
N HIS A 8 -20.64 -4.43 -6.40
CA HIS A 8 -20.13 -3.88 -5.14
C HIS A 8 -19.51 -4.94 -4.23
N ILE A 9 -20.06 -6.16 -4.24
CA ILE A 9 -19.48 -7.29 -3.47
C ILE A 9 -18.13 -7.68 -4.07
N SER A 10 -18.05 -7.75 -5.40
CA SER A 10 -16.80 -8.01 -6.10
C SER A 10 -15.75 -6.92 -5.83
N LEU A 11 -16.17 -5.65 -5.81
CA LEU A 11 -15.26 -4.52 -5.58
C LEU A 11 -14.80 -4.43 -4.12
N ASP A 12 -15.68 -4.71 -3.15
CA ASP A 12 -15.29 -4.82 -1.73
C ASP A 12 -14.23 -5.92 -1.53
N LEU A 13 -14.42 -7.09 -2.14
CA LEU A 13 -13.44 -8.17 -2.12
C LEU A 13 -12.11 -7.76 -2.77
N LEU A 14 -12.15 -7.07 -3.92
CA LEU A 14 -10.96 -6.54 -4.58
C LEU A 14 -10.23 -5.52 -3.70
N LEU A 15 -10.95 -4.63 -3.00
CA LEU A 15 -10.35 -3.65 -2.09
C LEU A 15 -9.72 -4.33 -0.86
N ARG A 16 -10.37 -5.35 -0.30
CA ARG A 16 -9.78 -6.16 0.77
C ARG A 16 -8.53 -6.90 0.32
N ALA A 17 -8.56 -7.49 -0.88
CA ALA A 17 -7.40 -8.12 -1.48
C ALA A 17 -6.26 -7.10 -1.71
N ALA A 18 -6.59 -5.90 -2.19
CA ALA A 18 -5.63 -4.81 -2.35
C ALA A 18 -5.02 -4.36 -1.01
N ALA A 19 -5.83 -4.26 0.05
CA ALA A 19 -5.33 -3.95 1.38
C ALA A 19 -4.38 -5.04 1.92
N LEU A 20 -4.69 -6.33 1.70
CA LEU A 20 -3.79 -7.43 2.04
C LEU A 20 -2.50 -7.37 1.24
N ALA A 21 -2.57 -7.06 -0.06
CA ALA A 21 -1.40 -6.89 -0.90
C ALA A 21 -0.53 -5.71 -0.43
N GLN A 22 -1.14 -4.58 -0.06
CA GLN A 22 -0.44 -3.43 0.51
C GLN A 22 0.29 -3.81 1.80
N LEU A 23 -0.36 -4.56 2.69
CA LEU A 23 0.25 -5.04 3.93
C LEU A 23 1.38 -6.05 3.66
N ALA A 24 1.20 -6.94 2.68
CA ALA A 24 2.23 -7.89 2.27
C ALA A 24 3.47 -7.17 1.72
N VAL A 25 3.29 -6.12 0.91
CA VAL A 25 4.41 -5.29 0.43
C VAL A 25 5.06 -4.53 1.58
N ALA A 26 4.28 -3.98 2.52
CA ALA A 26 4.82 -3.31 3.70
C ALA A 26 5.74 -4.24 4.51
N PHE A 27 5.31 -5.49 4.71
CA PHE A 27 6.08 -6.52 5.38
C PHE A 27 7.32 -6.91 4.56
N LEU A 28 7.15 -7.22 3.27
CA LEU A 28 8.26 -7.59 2.38
C LEU A 28 9.36 -6.51 2.35
N ASN A 29 8.95 -5.24 2.36
CA ASN A 29 9.84 -4.09 2.35
C ASN A 29 10.75 -4.05 3.61
N LEU A 30 10.24 -4.45 4.78
CA LEU A 30 11.07 -4.57 6.01
C LEU A 30 12.11 -5.67 5.90
N PHE A 31 11.80 -6.76 5.20
CA PHE A 31 12.71 -7.90 5.01
C PHE A 31 13.55 -7.80 3.73
N LEU A 32 13.40 -6.72 2.94
CA LEU A 32 14.04 -6.57 1.63
C LEU A 32 15.57 -6.72 1.72
N ILE A 33 16.20 -6.06 2.70
CA ILE A 33 17.65 -6.13 2.93
C ILE A 33 18.10 -7.58 3.16
N ARG A 34 17.30 -8.35 3.90
CA ARG A 34 17.60 -9.74 4.25
C ARG A 34 17.40 -10.66 3.05
N ILE A 35 16.31 -10.50 2.32
CA ILE A 35 15.96 -11.33 1.15
C ILE A 35 16.96 -11.11 0.03
N MET A 36 17.29 -9.85 -0.25
CA MET A 36 18.22 -9.49 -1.32
C MET A 36 19.69 -9.63 -0.93
N LYS A 37 19.99 -10.00 0.32
CA LYS A 37 21.35 -10.13 0.87
C LYS A 37 22.19 -8.85 0.69
N TRP A 38 21.55 -7.67 0.70
CA TRP A 38 22.19 -6.38 0.47
C TRP A 38 23.01 -5.85 1.65
N LYS A 39 23.08 -6.61 2.76
CA LYS A 39 23.85 -6.20 3.94
C LYS A 39 25.30 -5.82 3.61
N PRO A 40 26.09 -6.62 2.85
CA PRO A 40 27.47 -6.28 2.52
C PRO A 40 27.59 -5.03 1.64
N ASP A 41 26.63 -4.83 0.72
CA ASP A 41 26.63 -3.71 -0.20
C ASP A 41 26.23 -2.40 0.50
N LEU A 42 25.22 -2.44 1.37
CA LEU A 42 24.89 -1.33 2.27
C LEU A 42 26.03 -1.03 3.25
N ASP A 43 26.75 -2.06 3.71
CA ASP A 43 27.88 -1.90 4.62
C ASP A 43 29.09 -1.20 3.95
N ARG A 44 29.20 -1.26 2.63
CA ARG A 44 30.18 -0.53 1.81
C ARG A 44 29.70 0.85 1.36
N ALA A 45 28.39 1.11 1.44
CA ALA A 45 27.82 2.39 1.06
C ALA A 45 28.19 3.49 2.09
N PRO A 46 28.30 4.76 1.64
CA PRO A 46 28.41 5.93 2.50
C PRO A 46 27.35 5.95 3.60
N LEU A 47 27.73 6.47 4.79
CA LEU A 47 26.85 6.52 5.97
C LEU A 47 25.51 7.20 5.67
N LEU A 48 25.53 8.31 4.91
CA LEU A 48 24.32 9.03 4.51
C LEU A 48 23.36 8.13 3.73
N ILE A 49 23.87 7.35 2.77
CA ILE A 49 23.05 6.46 1.93
C ILE A 49 22.43 5.35 2.77
N ARG A 50 23.19 4.80 3.73
CA ARG A 50 22.70 3.76 4.65
C ARG A 50 21.53 4.26 5.50
N GLU A 51 21.66 5.47 6.05
CA GLU A 51 20.62 6.04 6.90
C GLU A 51 19.37 6.41 6.10
N VAL A 52 19.56 7.05 4.93
CA VAL A 52 18.47 7.37 4.01
C VAL A 52 17.72 6.09 3.61
N PHE A 53 18.44 5.02 3.26
CA PHE A 53 17.83 3.74 2.92
C PHE A 53 17.01 3.19 4.09
N ARG A 54 17.55 3.20 5.31
CA ARG A 54 16.85 2.73 6.51
C ARG A 54 15.58 3.54 6.78
N ILE A 55 15.65 4.86 6.72
CA ILE A 55 14.50 5.75 6.90
C ILE A 55 13.45 5.49 5.81
N HIS A 56 13.86 5.30 4.55
CA HIS A 56 12.95 5.01 3.45
C HIS A 56 12.23 3.68 3.63
N VAL A 57 12.93 2.63 4.09
CA VAL A 57 12.31 1.33 4.37
C VAL A 57 11.23 1.50 5.45
N VAL A 58 11.54 2.16 6.56
CA VAL A 58 10.56 2.39 7.63
C VAL A 58 9.39 3.25 7.14
N PHE A 59 9.67 4.33 6.42
CA PHE A 59 8.66 5.25 5.89
C PHE A 59 7.67 4.56 4.95
N ILE A 60 8.16 3.77 3.98
CA ILE A 60 7.31 3.03 3.04
C ILE A 60 6.45 2.02 3.79
N SER A 61 7.05 1.27 4.73
CA SER A 61 6.31 0.25 5.49
C SER A 61 5.21 0.86 6.37
N ILE A 62 5.46 1.99 7.03
CA ILE A 62 4.42 2.71 7.79
C ILE A 62 3.31 3.21 6.86
N THR A 63 3.67 3.87 5.76
CA THR A 63 2.71 4.43 4.80
C THR A 63 1.79 3.35 4.23
N LEU A 64 2.37 2.23 3.78
CA LEU A 64 1.61 1.12 3.24
C LEU A 64 0.74 0.43 4.29
N SER A 65 1.19 0.35 5.54
CA SER A 65 0.38 -0.19 6.63
C SER A 65 -0.84 0.70 6.92
N ILE A 66 -0.68 2.02 6.88
CA ILE A 66 -1.79 2.97 7.02
C ILE A 66 -2.77 2.83 5.85
N PHE A 67 -2.26 2.77 4.62
CA PHE A 67 -3.12 2.60 3.44
C PHE A 67 -3.86 1.27 3.46
N ALA A 68 -3.21 0.18 3.88
CA ALA A 68 -3.84 -1.12 4.07
C ALA A 68 -4.95 -1.05 5.12
N ALA A 69 -4.69 -0.43 6.27
CA ALA A 69 -5.68 -0.29 7.34
C ALA A 69 -6.89 0.54 6.90
N LEU A 70 -6.67 1.67 6.21
CA LEU A 70 -7.73 2.53 5.70
C LEU A 70 -8.54 1.83 4.59
N THR A 71 -7.85 1.20 3.63
CA THR A 71 -8.51 0.46 2.54
C THR A 71 -9.33 -0.71 3.07
N TRP A 72 -8.82 -1.44 4.07
CA TRP A 72 -9.55 -2.55 4.70
C TRP A 72 -10.74 -2.05 5.51
N ARG A 73 -10.55 -1.03 6.36
CA ARG A 73 -11.58 -0.53 7.28
C ARG A 73 -12.76 0.11 6.55
N PHE A 74 -12.48 0.78 5.42
CA PHE A 74 -13.45 1.51 4.62
C PHE A 74 -13.76 0.85 3.27
N ALA A 75 -13.35 -0.42 3.05
CA ALA A 75 -13.56 -1.14 1.78
C ALA A 75 -15.00 -1.05 1.29
N HIS A 76 -15.96 -1.26 2.18
CA HIS A 76 -17.38 -1.25 1.86
C HIS A 76 -17.90 0.14 1.50
N GLU A 77 -17.42 1.19 2.17
CA GLU A 77 -17.78 2.59 1.89
C GLU A 77 -17.18 3.06 0.56
N ILE A 78 -15.92 2.68 0.30
CA ILE A 78 -15.22 2.94 -0.95
C ILE A 78 -15.93 2.21 -2.10
N ALA A 79 -16.32 0.95 -1.90
CA ALA A 79 -16.98 0.14 -2.93
C ALA A 79 -18.33 0.68 -3.37
N ARG A 80 -19.02 1.39 -2.49
CA ARG A 80 -20.31 2.03 -2.77
C ARG A 80 -20.18 3.50 -3.18
N ALA A 81 -18.96 4.04 -3.20
CA ALA A 81 -18.73 5.48 -3.35
C ALA A 81 -19.61 6.28 -2.36
N GLY A 82 -19.73 5.79 -1.12
CA GLY A 82 -20.73 6.26 -0.14
C GLY A 82 -20.51 7.69 0.37
N SER A 83 -19.33 8.26 0.14
CA SER A 83 -19.02 9.65 0.45
C SER A 83 -17.92 10.21 -0.48
N PRO A 84 -17.86 11.53 -0.68
CA PRO A 84 -16.75 12.17 -1.39
C PRO A 84 -15.38 11.83 -0.77
N LEU A 85 -15.32 11.68 0.57
CA LEU A 85 -14.10 11.29 1.27
C LEU A 85 -13.62 9.90 0.86
N ALA A 86 -14.52 8.92 0.76
CA ALA A 86 -14.16 7.56 0.35
C ALA A 86 -13.60 7.52 -1.08
N ILE A 87 -14.18 8.32 -1.99
CA ILE A 87 -13.70 8.46 -3.37
C ILE A 87 -12.29 9.09 -3.37
N TRP A 88 -12.11 10.22 -2.69
CA TRP A 88 -10.81 10.90 -2.63
C TRP A 88 -9.73 10.06 -1.97
N LEU A 89 -10.08 9.30 -0.92
CA LEU A 89 -9.16 8.35 -0.28
C LEU A 89 -8.70 7.28 -1.27
N ALA A 90 -9.63 6.66 -2.00
CA ALA A 90 -9.29 5.64 -2.99
C ALA A 90 -8.44 6.20 -4.15
N VAL A 91 -8.78 7.41 -4.63
CA VAL A 91 -8.01 8.11 -5.67
C VAL A 91 -6.61 8.44 -5.18
N ALA A 92 -6.46 8.96 -3.96
CA ALA A 92 -5.16 9.32 -3.41
C ALA A 92 -4.25 8.09 -3.24
N ILE A 93 -4.79 6.99 -2.72
CA ILE A 93 -4.06 5.72 -2.57
C ILE A 93 -3.68 5.17 -3.95
N GLY A 94 -4.60 5.19 -4.93
CA GLY A 94 -4.34 4.77 -6.29
C GLY A 94 -3.26 5.63 -6.98
N LEU A 95 -3.32 6.95 -6.80
CA LEU A 95 -2.35 7.89 -7.34
C LEU A 95 -0.96 7.68 -6.74
N PHE A 96 -0.86 7.47 -5.43
CA PHE A 96 0.41 7.14 -4.78
C PHE A 96 1.05 5.91 -5.43
N TRP A 97 0.27 4.85 -5.64
CA TRP A 97 0.76 3.64 -6.28
C TRP A 97 1.17 3.86 -7.74
N PHE A 98 0.37 4.62 -8.49
CA PHE A 98 0.68 4.99 -9.87
C PHE A 98 2.01 5.74 -9.96
N VAL A 99 2.18 6.81 -9.18
CA VAL A 99 3.43 7.59 -9.13
C VAL A 99 4.60 6.72 -8.70
N ARG A 100 4.39 5.81 -7.75
CA ARG A 100 5.45 4.91 -7.25
C ARG A 100 5.87 3.85 -8.28
N SER A 101 5.00 3.49 -9.22
CA SER A 101 5.25 2.46 -10.24
C SER A 101 6.07 2.95 -11.45
N ILE A 102 6.16 4.27 -11.63
CA ILE A 102 6.98 4.94 -12.64
C ILE A 102 8.40 5.10 -12.09
#